data_AF-A0A822DIB8-F1
#
_entry.id   AF-A0A822DIB8-F1
#
_cell.length_a   1.000
_cell.length_b   1.000
_cell.length_c   1.000
_cell.angle_alpha   90.00
_cell.angle_beta   90.00
_cell.angle_gamma   90.00
#
_symmetry.space_group_name_H-M   'P 1'
#
loop_
_entity.id
_entity.type
_entity.pdbx_description
1 polymer ?
#
loop_
_entity_poly.entity_id
_entity_poly.type
_entity_poly.pdbx_seq_one_letter_code
_entity_poly.pdbx_strand_id
1 'polypeptide(L)'
;MIQQSSTEQDIINWKIQVHNQDSETRLNAAYNLALSNEYHVLIEQLSNNKEIYRLEAAYALTACRYNKNVINELQTVLKKEEKNEDQAYCIAFIFSEMGPIALETLPLLVHVLEITDSWLVKKYCCQALGTIQSNNQNDVDIVVRCLTHILLDRDQQLDTVNRSHARITAALSLAKIGAKATEAIPVLKDALYFDQNRYVNGNALLALERIGTSEALKIVLDYLKTSRWCAKTNASSLF
;
A
#
# COMPACT_ATOMS: atom_id res chain seq x y z
N MET A 1 14.79 -17.63 24.55
CA MET A 1 13.70 -17.29 25.49
C MET A 1 12.53 -18.18 25.09
N ILE A 2 12.16 -19.12 25.96
CA ILE A 2 11.21 -20.20 25.66
C ILE A 2 9.82 -19.58 25.56
N GLN A 3 9.20 -19.57 24.37
CA GLN A 3 7.77 -19.29 24.24
C GLN A 3 7.04 -20.41 24.98
N GLN A 4 6.39 -20.09 26.10
CA GLN A 4 5.36 -20.95 26.63
C GLN A 4 4.28 -21.08 25.55
N SER A 5 4.01 -22.32 25.12
CA SER A 5 2.88 -22.61 24.23
C SER A 5 1.59 -22.19 24.93
N SER A 6 0.80 -21.34 24.28
CA SER A 6 -0.53 -20.91 24.73
C SER A 6 -1.38 -22.12 25.10
N THR A 7 -2.12 -22.05 26.21
CA THR A 7 -3.04 -23.14 26.56
C THR A 7 -4.29 -23.10 25.69
N GLU A 8 -4.98 -24.24 25.57
CA GLU A 8 -6.28 -24.30 24.87
C GLU A 8 -7.29 -23.32 25.46
N GLN A 9 -7.25 -23.12 26.78
CA GLN A 9 -8.11 -22.15 27.47
C GLN A 9 -7.78 -20.71 27.08
N ASP A 10 -6.50 -20.37 26.88
CA ASP A 10 -6.10 -19.04 26.41
C ASP A 10 -6.65 -18.77 25.01
N ILE A 11 -6.56 -19.75 24.11
CA ILE A 11 -7.11 -19.65 22.74
C ILE A 11 -8.63 -19.42 22.78
N ILE A 12 -9.36 -20.18 23.60
CA ILE A 12 -10.81 -20.00 23.78
C ILE A 12 -11.12 -18.60 24.30
N ASN A 13 -10.37 -18.13 25.30
CA ASN A 13 -10.56 -16.80 25.86
C ASN A 13 -10.30 -15.71 24.81
N TRP A 14 -9.25 -15.82 24.01
CA TRP A 14 -8.97 -14.85 22.95
C TRP A 14 -10.03 -14.84 21.85
N LYS A 15 -10.56 -16.01 21.44
CA LYS A 15 -11.68 -16.10 20.48
C LYS A 15 -12.93 -15.36 20.96
N ILE A 16 -13.15 -15.27 22.28
CA ILE A 16 -14.24 -14.46 22.85
C ILE A 16 -13.82 -12.98 22.89
N GLN A 17 -12.59 -12.69 23.32
CA GLN A 17 -12.09 -11.34 23.53
C GLN A 17 -11.92 -10.54 22.24
N VAL A 18 -11.77 -11.15 21.07
CA VAL A 18 -11.76 -10.43 19.78
C VAL A 18 -13.08 -9.72 19.46
N HIS A 19 -14.14 -9.96 20.24
CA HIS A 19 -15.41 -9.25 20.16
C HIS A 19 -15.69 -8.34 21.37
N ASN A 20 -14.69 -8.12 22.24
CA ASN A 20 -14.82 -7.27 23.42
C ASN A 20 -15.17 -5.81 23.04
N GLN A 21 -15.77 -5.05 23.94
CA GLN A 21 -16.02 -3.61 23.71
C GLN A 21 -14.73 -2.78 23.82
N ASP A 22 -13.79 -3.22 24.64
CA ASP A 22 -12.50 -2.56 24.83
C ASP A 22 -11.54 -2.84 23.66
N SER A 23 -10.95 -1.76 23.15
CA SER A 23 -10.07 -1.81 21.97
C SER A 23 -8.76 -2.52 22.23
N GLU A 24 -8.16 -2.27 23.40
CA GLU A 24 -6.88 -2.87 23.76
C GLU A 24 -7.03 -4.38 23.94
N THR A 25 -8.11 -4.80 24.62
CA THR A 25 -8.44 -6.21 24.83
C THR A 25 -8.67 -6.95 23.51
N ARG A 26 -9.43 -6.38 22.56
CA ARG A 26 -9.65 -7.00 21.25
C ARG A 26 -8.36 -7.15 20.46
N LEU A 27 -7.57 -6.08 20.38
CA LEU A 27 -6.34 -6.08 19.59
C LEU A 27 -5.32 -7.07 20.16
N ASN A 28 -5.14 -7.10 21.49
CA ASN A 28 -4.28 -8.07 22.16
C ASN A 28 -4.73 -9.51 21.89
N ALA A 29 -6.04 -9.78 21.97
CA ALA A 29 -6.58 -11.10 21.63
C ALA A 29 -6.32 -11.48 20.16
N ALA A 30 -6.50 -10.54 19.23
CA ALA A 30 -6.25 -10.78 17.81
C ALA A 30 -4.78 -11.14 17.54
N TYR A 31 -3.83 -10.38 18.12
CA TYR A 31 -2.40 -10.71 18.00
C TYR A 31 -2.05 -12.05 18.64
N ASN A 32 -2.61 -12.36 19.80
CA ASN A 32 -2.36 -13.66 20.45
C ASN A 32 -2.88 -14.84 19.62
N LEU A 33 -4.04 -14.69 18.97
CA LEU A 33 -4.54 -15.69 18.01
C LEU A 33 -3.60 -15.85 16.81
N ALA A 34 -3.15 -14.74 16.23
CA ALA A 34 -2.20 -14.75 15.11
C ALA A 34 -0.88 -15.46 15.48
N LEU A 35 -0.31 -15.15 16.65
CA LEU A 35 0.93 -15.74 17.15
C LEU A 35 0.76 -17.20 17.59
N SER A 36 -0.46 -17.62 17.92
CA SER A 36 -0.80 -19.01 18.27
C SER A 36 -1.27 -19.83 17.07
N ASN A 37 -1.10 -19.33 15.84
CA ASN A 37 -1.50 -20.00 14.60
C ASN A 37 -3.02 -20.22 14.44
N GLU A 38 -3.85 -19.45 15.14
CA GLU A 38 -5.32 -19.45 15.08
C GLU A 38 -5.83 -18.37 14.12
N TYR A 39 -5.16 -18.21 12.98
CA TYR A 39 -5.39 -17.10 12.04
C TYR A 39 -6.70 -17.20 11.25
N HIS A 40 -7.31 -18.38 11.14
CA HIS A 40 -8.57 -18.57 10.41
C HIS A 40 -9.71 -17.70 10.96
N VAL A 41 -9.75 -17.53 12.29
CA VAL A 41 -10.74 -16.65 12.95
C VAL A 41 -10.55 -15.20 12.50
N LEU A 42 -9.31 -14.77 12.33
CA LEU A 42 -8.98 -13.42 11.87
C LEU A 42 -9.31 -13.23 10.39
N ILE A 43 -9.08 -14.24 9.54
CA ILE A 43 -9.48 -14.21 8.13
C ILE A 43 -11.01 -14.10 8.00
N GLU A 44 -11.77 -14.85 8.81
CA GLU A 44 -13.23 -14.71 8.88
C GLU A 44 -13.64 -13.29 9.30
N GLN A 45 -12.95 -12.72 10.29
CA GLN A 45 -13.21 -11.34 10.76
C GLN A 45 -12.98 -10.27 9.70
N LEU A 46 -12.20 -10.52 8.64
CA LEU A 46 -12.08 -9.58 7.51
C LEU A 46 -13.43 -9.38 6.80
N SER A 47 -14.36 -10.33 6.91
CA SER A 47 -15.73 -10.21 6.36
C SER A 47 -16.70 -9.47 7.28
N ASN A 48 -16.25 -9.01 8.45
CA ASN A 48 -17.14 -8.40 9.43
C ASN A 48 -17.72 -7.07 8.91
N ASN A 49 -18.96 -6.73 9.28
CA ASN A 49 -19.60 -5.48 8.88
C ASN A 49 -18.99 -4.23 9.54
N LYS A 50 -18.40 -4.35 10.73
CA LYS A 50 -17.74 -3.24 11.41
C LYS A 50 -16.29 -3.13 10.97
N GLU A 51 -15.93 -1.96 10.45
CA GLU A 51 -14.58 -1.64 9.98
C GLU A 51 -13.51 -1.90 11.05
N ILE A 52 -13.79 -1.54 12.30
CA ILE A 52 -12.83 -1.71 13.39
C ILE A 52 -12.38 -3.17 13.58
N TYR A 53 -13.29 -4.14 13.44
CA TYR A 53 -12.94 -5.56 13.58
C TYR A 53 -12.13 -6.05 12.37
N ARG A 54 -12.43 -5.55 11.17
CA ARG A 54 -11.64 -5.86 9.97
C ARG A 54 -10.20 -5.34 10.10
N LEU A 55 -10.04 -4.10 10.55
CA LEU A 55 -8.73 -3.47 10.72
C LEU A 55 -7.89 -4.15 11.80
N GLU A 56 -8.48 -4.44 12.96
CA GLU A 56 -7.77 -5.14 14.05
C GLU A 56 -7.34 -6.55 13.63
N ALA A 57 -8.21 -7.28 12.92
CA ALA A 57 -7.85 -8.57 12.33
C ALA A 57 -6.73 -8.44 11.29
N ALA A 58 -6.80 -7.44 10.41
CA ALA A 58 -5.77 -7.17 9.42
C ALA A 58 -4.41 -6.85 10.07
N TYR A 59 -4.39 -6.00 11.11
CA TYR A 59 -3.17 -5.70 11.87
C TYR A 59 -2.57 -6.97 12.48
N ALA A 60 -3.39 -7.79 13.14
CA ALA A 60 -2.92 -9.04 13.75
C ALA A 60 -2.38 -10.03 12.71
N LEU A 61 -3.03 -10.16 11.54
CA LEU A 61 -2.61 -11.05 10.46
C LEU A 61 -1.23 -10.69 9.89
N THR A 62 -0.75 -9.45 10.04
CA THR A 62 0.63 -9.09 9.67
C THR A 62 1.68 -9.85 10.49
N ALA A 63 1.36 -10.24 11.74
CA ALA A 63 2.24 -11.04 12.58
C ALA A 63 2.43 -12.46 12.03
N CYS A 64 1.53 -12.93 11.16
CA CYS A 64 1.60 -14.23 10.49
C CYS A 64 2.50 -14.23 9.23
N ARG A 65 3.29 -13.18 8.97
CA ARG A 65 4.06 -13.00 7.72
C ARG A 65 4.96 -14.17 7.29
N TYR A 66 5.36 -15.07 8.19
CA TYR A 66 6.17 -16.25 7.86
C TYR A 66 5.35 -17.52 7.64
N ASN A 67 4.03 -17.46 7.81
CA ASN A 67 3.13 -18.58 7.55
C ASN A 67 2.57 -18.50 6.13
N LYS A 68 3.08 -19.35 5.24
CA LYS A 68 2.64 -19.42 3.84
C LYS A 68 1.18 -19.79 3.66
N ASN A 69 0.59 -20.55 4.60
CA ASN A 69 -0.82 -20.90 4.51
C ASN A 69 -1.72 -19.67 4.63
N VAL A 70 -1.31 -18.70 5.46
CA VAL A 70 -2.02 -17.42 5.60
C VAL A 70 -1.98 -16.63 4.29
N ILE A 71 -0.83 -16.56 3.64
CA ILE A 71 -0.68 -15.86 2.35
C ILE A 71 -1.58 -16.51 1.28
N ASN A 72 -1.54 -17.84 1.16
CA ASN A 72 -2.38 -18.59 0.22
C ASN A 72 -3.88 -18.41 0.46
N GLU A 73 -4.30 -18.44 1.73
CA GLU A 73 -5.71 -18.27 2.09
C GLU A 73 -6.17 -16.83 1.84
N LEU A 74 -5.36 -15.82 2.18
CA LEU A 74 -5.63 -14.41 1.85
C LEU A 74 -5.70 -14.18 0.34
N GLN A 75 -4.84 -14.81 -0.47
CA GLN A 75 -4.94 -14.76 -1.94
C GLN A 75 -6.25 -15.36 -2.43
N THR A 76 -6.68 -16.48 -1.84
CA THR A 76 -7.94 -17.14 -2.19
C THR A 76 -9.13 -16.25 -1.87
N VAL A 77 -9.14 -15.62 -0.68
CA VAL A 77 -10.18 -14.67 -0.27
C VAL A 77 -10.18 -13.46 -1.20
N LEU A 78 -9.03 -12.82 -1.44
CA LEU A 78 -8.94 -11.65 -2.31
C LEU A 78 -9.38 -11.95 -3.74
N LYS A 79 -9.06 -13.13 -4.28
CA LYS A 79 -9.50 -13.55 -5.62
C LYS A 79 -11.01 -13.76 -5.70
N LYS A 80 -11.64 -14.25 -4.63
CA LYS A 80 -13.09 -14.46 -4.58
C LYS A 80 -13.84 -13.15 -4.40
N GLU A 81 -13.29 -12.25 -3.58
CA GLU A 81 -13.93 -11.02 -3.11
C GLU A 81 -13.24 -9.77 -3.69
N GLU A 82 -12.71 -9.86 -4.91
CA GLU A 82 -11.91 -8.80 -5.56
C GLU A 82 -12.67 -7.47 -5.75
N LYS A 83 -14.00 -7.53 -5.76
CA LYS A 83 -14.90 -6.36 -5.84
C LYS A 83 -15.40 -5.87 -4.48
N ASN A 84 -15.13 -6.61 -3.41
CA ASN A 84 -15.48 -6.22 -2.06
C ASN A 84 -14.40 -5.29 -1.50
N GLU A 85 -14.63 -3.98 -1.62
CA GLU A 85 -13.69 -2.95 -1.17
C GLU A 85 -13.21 -3.19 0.27
N ASP A 86 -14.14 -3.50 1.18
CA ASP A 86 -13.87 -3.67 2.61
C ASP A 86 -12.85 -4.76 2.92
N GLN A 87 -12.89 -5.86 2.16
CA GLN A 87 -11.94 -6.96 2.30
C GLN A 87 -10.67 -6.70 1.48
N ALA A 88 -10.83 -6.24 0.24
CA ALA A 88 -9.74 -6.07 -0.69
C ALA A 88 -8.68 -5.09 -0.17
N TYR A 89 -9.10 -3.96 0.43
CA TYR A 89 -8.14 -3.01 0.98
C TYR A 89 -7.42 -3.58 2.22
N CYS A 90 -8.12 -4.33 3.08
CA CYS A 90 -7.52 -4.97 4.25
C CYS A 90 -6.45 -5.97 3.83
N ILE A 91 -6.74 -6.80 2.83
CA ILE A 91 -5.80 -7.82 2.35
C ILE A 91 -4.61 -7.17 1.63
N ALA A 92 -4.83 -6.14 0.80
CA ALA A 92 -3.75 -5.39 0.19
C ALA A 92 -2.86 -4.71 1.24
N PHE A 93 -3.44 -4.17 2.32
CA PHE A 93 -2.70 -3.65 3.46
C PHE A 93 -1.83 -4.75 4.10
N ILE A 94 -2.40 -5.93 4.40
CA ILE A 94 -1.65 -7.05 5.00
C ILE A 94 -0.45 -7.42 4.13
N PHE A 95 -0.65 -7.60 2.82
CA PHE A 95 0.45 -7.92 1.89
C PHE A 95 1.50 -6.82 1.86
N SER A 96 1.09 -5.55 1.97
CA SER A 96 2.03 -4.44 2.03
C SER A 96 2.94 -4.47 3.26
N GLU A 97 2.40 -4.86 4.43
CA GLU A 97 3.13 -4.97 5.69
C GLU A 97 3.99 -6.24 5.74
N MET A 98 3.57 -7.31 5.06
CA MET A 98 4.39 -8.52 4.86
C MET A 98 5.60 -8.26 3.95
N GLY A 99 5.51 -7.29 3.05
CA GLY A 99 6.60 -6.83 2.19
C GLY A 99 7.10 -7.96 1.26
N PRO A 100 8.43 -8.13 1.09
CA PRO A 100 8.98 -9.09 0.11
C PRO A 100 8.53 -10.55 0.26
N ILE A 101 8.03 -10.95 1.43
CA ILE A 101 7.54 -12.32 1.65
C ILE A 101 6.25 -12.57 0.85
N ALA A 102 5.46 -11.53 0.58
CA ALA A 102 4.23 -11.61 -0.21
C ALA A 102 4.49 -11.51 -1.73
N LEU A 103 5.70 -11.81 -2.22
CA LEU A 103 6.08 -11.68 -3.64
C LEU A 103 5.12 -12.41 -4.59
N GLU A 104 4.64 -13.60 -4.20
CA GLU A 104 3.72 -14.42 -5.00
C GLU A 104 2.33 -13.78 -5.21
N THR A 105 2.03 -12.71 -4.47
CA THR A 105 0.75 -11.98 -4.55
C THR A 105 0.76 -10.89 -5.63
N LEU A 106 1.92 -10.54 -6.21
CA LEU A 106 2.05 -9.44 -7.17
C LEU A 106 1.05 -9.52 -8.34
N PRO A 107 0.88 -10.66 -9.05
CA PRO A 107 -0.05 -10.72 -10.18
C PRO A 107 -1.51 -10.45 -9.76
N LEU A 108 -1.90 -10.91 -8.57
CA LEU A 108 -3.25 -10.69 -8.04
C LEU A 108 -3.44 -9.23 -7.63
N LEU A 109 -2.45 -8.60 -6.99
CA LEU A 109 -2.49 -7.18 -6.63
C LEU A 109 -2.57 -6.26 -7.85
N VAL A 110 -1.84 -6.59 -8.91
CA VAL A 110 -1.92 -5.88 -10.20
C VAL A 110 -3.33 -6.02 -10.79
N HIS A 111 -3.87 -7.23 -10.83
CA HIS A 111 -5.22 -7.47 -11.34
C HIS A 111 -6.28 -6.68 -10.55
N VAL A 112 -6.24 -6.74 -9.23
CA VAL A 112 -7.18 -6.00 -8.36
C VAL A 112 -7.06 -4.49 -8.58
N LEU A 113 -5.84 -3.97 -8.74
CA LEU A 113 -5.59 -2.55 -9.02
C LEU A 113 -6.19 -2.10 -10.37
N GLU A 114 -6.19 -2.96 -11.38
CA GLU A 114 -6.71 -2.67 -12.73
C GLU A 114 -8.24 -2.63 -12.78
N ILE A 115 -8.92 -3.51 -12.04
CA ILE A 115 -10.39 -3.65 -12.10
C ILE A 115 -11.13 -2.79 -11.09
N THR A 116 -10.46 -2.25 -10.08
CA THR A 116 -11.10 -1.53 -8.98
C THR A 116 -11.30 -0.05 -9.29
N ASP A 117 -12.45 0.49 -8.90
CA ASP A 117 -12.71 1.93 -8.88
C ASP A 117 -12.46 2.57 -7.50
N SER A 118 -12.28 1.76 -6.45
CA SER A 118 -12.06 2.26 -5.10
C SER A 118 -10.68 2.91 -4.97
N TRP A 119 -10.67 4.19 -4.61
CA TRP A 119 -9.42 4.91 -4.30
C TRP A 119 -8.67 4.28 -3.12
N LEU A 120 -9.38 3.67 -2.17
CA LEU A 120 -8.80 3.07 -0.97
C LEU A 120 -8.09 1.75 -1.32
N VAL A 121 -8.73 0.90 -2.13
CA VAL A 121 -8.10 -0.30 -2.67
C VAL A 121 -6.90 0.08 -3.53
N LYS A 122 -7.04 1.05 -4.44
CA LYS A 122 -5.93 1.56 -5.27
C LYS A 122 -4.75 2.00 -4.40
N LYS A 123 -5.00 2.76 -3.33
CA LYS A 123 -3.97 3.22 -2.39
C LYS A 123 -3.19 2.04 -1.80
N TYR A 124 -3.88 1.05 -1.21
CA TYR A 124 -3.20 -0.06 -0.55
C TYR A 124 -2.56 -1.05 -1.52
N CYS A 125 -3.14 -1.28 -2.70
CA CYS A 125 -2.47 -2.01 -3.77
C CYS A 125 -1.18 -1.29 -4.20
N CYS A 126 -1.22 0.03 -4.45
CA CYS A 126 -0.01 0.79 -4.76
C CYS A 126 1.04 0.69 -3.65
N GLN A 127 0.63 0.77 -2.38
CA GLN A 127 1.52 0.60 -1.24
C GLN A 127 2.19 -0.77 -1.26
N ALA A 128 1.40 -1.83 -1.44
CA ALA A 128 1.88 -3.21 -1.51
C ALA A 128 2.86 -3.41 -2.66
N LEU A 129 2.55 -2.93 -3.87
CA LEU A 129 3.46 -3.04 -5.01
C LEU A 129 4.79 -2.32 -4.78
N GLY A 130 4.81 -1.24 -3.98
CA GLY A 130 6.04 -0.52 -3.62
C GLY A 130 6.86 -1.18 -2.51
N THR A 131 6.23 -1.97 -1.63
CA THR A 131 6.93 -2.68 -0.53
C THR A 131 7.32 -4.11 -0.91
N ILE A 132 6.53 -4.76 -1.77
CA ILE A 132 6.81 -6.06 -2.35
C ILE A 132 7.82 -5.86 -3.49
N GLN A 133 9.08 -5.70 -3.11
CA GLN A 133 10.18 -5.52 -4.07
C GLN A 133 10.52 -6.85 -4.75
N SER A 134 10.49 -6.89 -6.08
CA SER A 134 10.98 -8.04 -6.87
C SER A 134 12.41 -7.82 -7.38
N ASN A 135 13.14 -8.92 -7.54
CA ASN A 135 14.42 -8.94 -8.25
C ASN A 135 14.27 -9.38 -9.72
N ASN A 136 13.09 -9.83 -10.12
CA ASN A 136 12.79 -10.13 -11.51
C ASN A 136 12.47 -8.82 -12.25
N GLN A 137 13.16 -8.56 -13.36
CA GLN A 137 12.97 -7.34 -14.14
C GLN A 137 11.55 -7.23 -14.70
N ASN A 138 10.93 -8.33 -15.15
CA ASN A 138 9.58 -8.30 -15.70
C ASN A 138 8.55 -7.87 -14.63
N ASP A 139 8.68 -8.36 -13.39
CA ASP A 139 7.81 -7.96 -12.29
C ASP A 139 7.97 -6.47 -11.98
N VAL A 140 9.21 -5.99 -11.96
CA VAL A 140 9.55 -4.58 -11.76
C VAL A 140 8.90 -3.72 -12.85
N ASP A 141 9.04 -4.10 -14.13
CA ASP A 141 8.50 -3.35 -15.26
C ASP A 141 6.97 -3.28 -15.21
N ILE A 142 6.30 -4.39 -14.85
CA ILE A 142 4.85 -4.43 -14.66
C ILE A 142 4.45 -3.48 -13.52
N VAL A 143 5.11 -3.59 -12.36
CA VAL A 143 4.81 -2.74 -11.20
C VAL A 143 5.03 -1.26 -11.51
N VAL A 144 6.16 -0.91 -12.13
CA VAL A 144 6.50 0.47 -12.50
C VAL A 144 5.46 1.02 -13.47
N ARG A 145 5.03 0.23 -14.46
CA ARG A 145 3.96 0.62 -15.41
C ARG A 145 2.63 0.87 -14.72
N CYS A 146 2.20 -0.03 -13.82
CA CYS A 146 0.96 0.12 -13.08
C CYS A 146 0.97 1.38 -12.20
N LEU A 147 2.05 1.60 -11.44
CA LEU A 147 2.19 2.78 -10.58
C LEU A 147 2.24 4.08 -11.40
N THR A 148 2.90 4.05 -12.57
CA THR A 148 2.95 5.17 -13.51
C THR A 148 1.57 5.51 -14.06
N HIS A 149 0.77 4.49 -14.42
CA HIS A 149 -0.61 4.67 -14.86
C HIS A 149 -1.47 5.35 -13.78
N ILE A 150 -1.36 4.91 -12.51
CA ILE A 150 -2.07 5.55 -11.40
C ILE A 150 -1.61 7.00 -11.20
N LEU A 151 -0.32 7.28 -11.36
CA LEU A 151 0.21 8.64 -11.23
C LEU A 151 -0.26 9.57 -12.37
N LEU A 152 -0.55 9.04 -13.55
CA LEU A 152 -1.11 9.77 -14.69
C LEU A 152 -2.62 10.05 -14.57
N ASP A 153 -3.34 9.33 -13.70
CA ASP A 153 -4.78 9.48 -13.50
C ASP A 153 -5.14 10.79 -12.77
N ARG A 154 -5.07 11.88 -13.54
CA ARG A 154 -5.25 13.28 -13.10
C ARG A 154 -6.69 13.77 -13.29
N ASP A 155 -7.63 12.92 -13.68
CA ASP A 155 -8.93 13.35 -14.21
C ASP A 155 -9.79 14.18 -13.22
N GLN A 156 -9.73 15.50 -13.45
CA GLN A 156 -10.81 16.46 -13.74
C GLN A 156 -12.10 16.54 -12.91
N GLN A 157 -12.25 15.85 -11.78
CA GLN A 157 -13.38 16.11 -10.88
C GLN A 157 -12.96 16.48 -9.46
N LEU A 158 -13.63 17.52 -8.98
CA LEU A 158 -13.44 18.29 -7.75
C LEU A 158 -13.55 17.48 -6.45
N ASP A 159 -13.64 16.14 -6.51
CA ASP A 159 -13.64 15.27 -5.34
C ASP A 159 -12.18 14.92 -4.94
N THR A 160 -11.50 15.99 -4.51
CA THR A 160 -10.06 16.24 -4.72
C THR A 160 -9.13 15.52 -3.73
N VAL A 161 -9.65 15.05 -2.58
CA VAL A 161 -8.79 14.56 -1.48
C VAL A 161 -8.47 13.06 -1.65
N ASN A 162 -9.47 12.24 -1.96
CA ASN A 162 -9.35 10.79 -1.89
C ASN A 162 -8.57 10.17 -3.06
N ARG A 163 -8.81 10.62 -4.30
CA ARG A 163 -8.03 10.17 -5.47
C ARG A 163 -6.57 10.60 -5.40
N SER A 164 -6.29 11.72 -4.73
CA SER A 164 -4.91 12.13 -4.48
C SER A 164 -4.15 11.11 -3.64
N HIS A 165 -4.80 10.36 -2.74
CA HIS A 165 -4.11 9.37 -1.91
C HIS A 165 -3.48 8.24 -2.73
N ALA A 166 -4.16 7.76 -3.77
CA ALA A 166 -3.61 6.74 -4.67
C ALA A 166 -2.39 7.28 -5.42
N ARG A 167 -2.44 8.51 -5.96
CA ARG A 167 -1.29 9.14 -6.64
C ARG A 167 -0.12 9.43 -5.71
N ILE A 168 -0.39 9.95 -4.51
CA ILE A 168 0.61 10.19 -3.46
C ILE A 168 1.34 8.88 -3.17
N THR A 169 0.58 7.80 -3.01
CA THR A 169 1.11 6.47 -2.71
C THR A 169 1.86 5.89 -3.91
N ALA A 170 1.37 6.07 -5.13
CA ALA A 170 2.05 5.61 -6.34
C ALA A 170 3.43 6.26 -6.51
N ALA A 171 3.52 7.59 -6.35
CA ALA A 171 4.78 8.31 -6.38
C ALA A 171 5.74 7.85 -5.25
N LEU A 172 5.22 7.63 -4.04
CA LEU A 172 6.02 7.11 -2.93
C LEU A 172 6.50 5.68 -3.19
N SER A 173 5.67 4.83 -3.78
CA SER A 173 6.02 3.45 -4.15
C SER A 173 7.09 3.41 -5.24
N LEU A 174 7.02 4.29 -6.24
CA LEU A 174 8.11 4.48 -7.21
C LEU A 174 9.42 4.90 -6.52
N ALA A 175 9.35 5.77 -5.51
CA ALA A 175 10.51 6.12 -4.70
C ALA A 175 11.06 4.94 -3.85
N LYS A 176 10.21 4.00 -3.42
CA LYS A 176 10.64 2.78 -2.73
C LYS A 176 11.30 1.79 -3.69
N ILE A 177 10.87 1.73 -4.95
CA ILE A 177 11.50 0.92 -6.00
C ILE A 177 12.89 1.47 -6.37
N GLY A 178 13.04 2.79 -6.38
CA GLY A 178 14.35 3.47 -6.52
C GLY A 178 14.98 3.29 -7.91
N ALA A 179 16.26 2.96 -7.96
CA ALA A 179 17.05 2.86 -9.20
C ALA A 179 16.46 1.93 -10.28
N LYS A 180 15.56 1.01 -9.92
CA LYS A 180 14.87 0.12 -10.85
C LYS A 180 13.66 0.77 -11.57
N ALA A 181 13.21 1.94 -11.11
CA ALA A 181 12.04 2.65 -11.66
C ALA A 181 12.41 3.68 -12.76
N THR A 182 13.47 3.44 -13.53
CA THR A 182 13.97 4.40 -14.53
C THR A 182 12.93 4.77 -15.58
N GLU A 183 12.04 3.85 -15.96
CA GLU A 183 10.99 4.10 -16.94
C GLU A 183 9.96 5.14 -16.45
N ALA A 184 9.85 5.36 -15.13
CA ALA A 184 8.92 6.34 -14.56
C ALA A 184 9.42 7.79 -14.63
N ILE A 185 10.68 8.04 -15.03
CA ILE A 185 11.29 9.39 -15.02
C ILE A 185 10.41 10.44 -15.73
N PRO A 186 9.88 10.22 -16.96
CA PRO A 186 9.08 11.23 -17.64
C PRO A 186 7.79 11.57 -16.88
N VAL A 187 7.10 10.57 -16.34
CA VAL A 187 5.85 10.78 -15.61
C VAL A 187 6.09 11.41 -14.24
N LEU A 188 7.17 11.03 -13.56
CA LEU A 188 7.58 11.65 -12.30
C LEU A 188 7.97 13.12 -12.49
N LYS A 189 8.66 13.46 -13.59
CA LYS A 189 8.91 14.85 -13.98
C LYS A 189 7.60 15.60 -14.14
N ASP A 190 6.66 15.06 -14.90
CA ASP A 190 5.39 15.74 -15.10
C ASP A 190 4.60 15.89 -13.80
N ALA A 191 4.63 14.90 -12.92
CA ALA A 191 3.99 14.98 -11.61
C ALA A 191 4.65 16.02 -10.71
N LEU A 192 5.97 16.13 -10.76
CA LEU A 192 6.75 17.13 -10.02
C LEU A 192 6.36 18.57 -10.39
N TYR A 193 6.16 18.86 -11.68
CA TYR A 193 5.85 20.22 -12.15
C TYR A 193 4.35 20.53 -12.20
N PHE A 194 3.50 19.55 -12.47
CA PHE A 194 2.12 19.82 -12.88
C PHE A 194 1.04 19.16 -12.01
N ASP A 195 1.38 18.25 -11.08
CA ASP A 195 0.37 17.77 -10.13
C ASP A 195 -0.02 18.90 -9.17
N GLN A 196 -1.32 19.00 -8.88
CA GLN A 196 -1.89 20.02 -8.01
C GLN A 196 -1.63 19.70 -6.53
N ASN A 197 -1.43 18.42 -6.19
CA ASN A 197 -1.24 17.96 -4.83
C ASN A 197 0.24 17.98 -4.44
N ARG A 198 0.61 18.91 -3.55
CA ARG A 198 1.99 19.09 -3.06
C ARG A 198 2.69 17.82 -2.55
N TYR A 199 1.95 16.83 -2.03
CA TYR A 199 2.52 15.57 -1.57
C TYR A 199 2.91 14.67 -2.75
N VAL A 200 2.16 14.72 -3.86
CA VAL A 200 2.56 14.07 -5.11
C VAL A 200 3.85 14.70 -5.63
N ASN A 201 3.93 16.04 -5.71
CA ASN A 201 5.16 16.71 -6.16
C ASN A 201 6.36 16.34 -5.28
N GLY A 202 6.20 16.35 -3.94
CA GLY A 202 7.26 15.98 -3.00
C GLY A 202 7.71 14.53 -3.15
N ASN A 203 6.78 13.59 -3.30
CA ASN A 203 7.12 12.18 -3.53
C ASN A 203 7.73 11.95 -4.92
N ALA A 204 7.31 12.71 -5.93
CA ALA A 204 7.90 12.63 -7.27
C ALA A 204 9.35 13.13 -7.27
N LEU A 205 9.64 14.21 -6.53
CA LEU A 205 11.01 14.68 -6.30
C LEU A 205 11.87 13.59 -5.63
N LEU A 206 11.36 12.99 -4.55
CA LEU A 206 12.03 11.91 -3.84
C LEU A 206 12.25 10.68 -4.74
N ALA A 207 11.29 10.33 -5.59
CA ALA A 207 11.42 9.22 -6.52
C ALA A 207 12.51 9.48 -7.56
N LEU A 208 12.55 10.67 -8.16
CA LEU A 208 13.59 11.06 -9.11
C LEU A 208 14.99 11.06 -8.46
N GLU A 209 15.10 11.57 -7.24
CA GLU A 209 16.33 11.52 -6.45
C GLU A 209 16.82 10.07 -6.25
N ARG A 210 15.92 9.18 -5.83
CA ARG A 210 16.26 7.76 -5.56
C ARG A 210 16.47 6.93 -6.82
N ILE A 211 15.87 7.30 -7.94
CA ILE A 211 16.19 6.71 -9.25
C ILE A 211 17.65 7.03 -9.62
N GLY A 212 18.09 8.26 -9.35
CA GLY A 212 19.52 8.61 -9.30
C GLY A 212 20.26 8.60 -10.64
N THR A 213 19.57 8.45 -11.77
CA THR A 213 20.19 8.61 -13.10
C THR A 213 20.58 10.06 -13.33
N SER A 214 21.53 10.31 -14.23
CA SER A 214 21.93 11.69 -14.56
C SER A 214 20.76 12.54 -15.07
N GLU A 215 19.82 11.94 -15.79
CA GLU A 215 18.58 12.60 -16.23
C GLU A 215 17.69 12.97 -15.04
N ALA A 216 17.42 12.02 -14.14
CA ALA A 216 16.56 12.24 -12.98
C ALA A 216 17.15 13.32 -12.04
N LEU A 217 18.46 13.25 -11.77
CA LEU A 217 19.14 14.25 -10.93
C LEU A 217 19.19 15.63 -11.58
N LYS A 218 19.31 15.71 -12.92
CA LYS A 218 19.21 16.99 -13.63
C LYS A 218 17.83 17.63 -13.43
N ILE A 219 16.75 16.84 -13.55
CA ILE A 219 15.39 17.31 -13.30
C ILE A 219 15.23 17.84 -11.87
N VAL A 220 15.72 17.09 -10.87
CA VAL A 220 15.72 17.51 -9.46
C VAL A 220 16.45 18.84 -9.27
N LEU A 221 17.67 18.97 -9.80
CA LEU A 221 18.47 20.18 -9.68
C LEU A 221 17.82 21.38 -10.36
N ASP A 222 17.26 21.19 -11.56
CA ASP A 222 16.57 22.25 -12.30
C ASP A 222 15.31 22.71 -11.55
N TYR A 223 14.53 21.77 -11.00
CA TYR A 223 13.37 22.09 -10.16
C TYR A 223 13.76 22.88 -8.91
N LEU A 224 14.82 22.47 -8.19
CA LEU A 224 15.27 23.14 -6.97
C LEU A 224 15.83 24.53 -7.23
N LYS A 225 16.56 24.73 -8.34
CA LYS A 225 17.06 26.06 -8.75
C LYS A 225 15.92 27.02 -9.03
N THR A 226 14.88 26.57 -9.73
CA THR A 226 13.69 27.39 -10.01
C THR A 226 12.85 27.60 -8.74
N SER A 227 12.72 26.58 -7.89
CA SER A 227 11.94 26.66 -6.65
C SER A 227 12.52 27.62 -5.61
N ARG A 228 13.84 27.89 -5.66
CA ARG A 228 14.50 28.95 -4.87
C ARG A 228 13.91 30.34 -5.16
N TRP A 229 13.33 30.51 -6.34
CA TRP A 229 12.61 31.70 -6.80
C TRP A 229 11.14 31.29 -7.00
N CYS A 230 10.52 30.82 -5.91
CA CYS A 230 9.20 30.19 -5.84
C CYS A 230 8.58 29.73 -7.18
N ALA A 231 8.74 28.44 -7.51
CA ALA A 231 8.18 27.85 -8.73
C ALA A 231 6.63 27.93 -8.79
N LYS A 232 5.98 28.10 -7.64
CA LYS A 232 4.53 28.34 -7.51
C LYS A 232 4.14 29.82 -7.49
N THR A 233 5.08 30.75 -7.38
CA THR A 233 4.82 32.20 -7.46
C THR A 233 5.30 32.71 -8.80
N ASN A 234 4.45 32.55 -9.80
CA ASN A 234 4.63 33.14 -11.12
C ASN A 234 3.71 34.37 -11.26
N ALA A 235 3.84 35.14 -12.34
CA ALA A 235 3.01 36.32 -12.57
C ALA A 235 1.49 36.02 -12.56
N SER A 236 1.11 34.76 -12.80
CA SER A 236 -0.27 34.27 -12.81
C SER A 236 -0.78 33.81 -11.44
N SER A 237 0.04 33.82 -10.39
CA SER A 237 -0.30 33.33 -9.04
C SER A 237 0.06 34.35 -7.94
N LEU A 238 0.14 35.64 -8.31
CA LEU A 238 0.45 36.73 -7.38
C LEU A 238 -0.74 37.18 -6.52
N PHE A 239 -1.92 36.56 -6.67
CA PHE A 239 -3.14 36.82 -5.90
C PHE A 239 -3.96 35.54 -5.76
#